data_AF-A0A5Q0TF62-F1
#
_entry.id   AF-A0A5Q0TF62-F1
#
_cell.length_a   1.000
_cell.length_b   1.000
_cell.length_c   1.000
_cell.angle_alpha   90.00
_cell.angle_beta   90.00
_cell.angle_gamma   90.00
#
_symmetry.space_group_name_H-M   'P 1'
#
loop_
_entity.id
_entity.type
_entity.pdbx_description
1 polymer ?
#
loop_
_entity_poly.entity_id
_entity_poly.type
_entity_poly.pdbx_seq_one_letter_code
_entity_poly.pdbx_strand_id
1 'polypeptide(L)'
;MVVIINVENVLDETTLDGAIRSFIGNLKFAGFEIDLKRVVNINRKGTIQLISHFHTIMMRQALDGRPLVVCVKNEYQAVEMTRLFKEEGSQRVEVFTLESAEIL
;
A
#
# COMPACT_ATOMS: atom_id res chain seq x y z
N MET A 1 -7.08 -9.13 -3.51
CA MET A 1 -5.69 -9.19 -3.00
C MET A 1 -5.30 -7.79 -2.55
N VAL A 2 -4.67 -7.66 -1.39
CA VAL A 2 -4.19 -6.38 -0.87
C VAL A 2 -2.66 -6.45 -0.77
N VAL A 3 -1.99 -5.43 -1.31
CA VAL A 3 -0.54 -5.27 -1.26
C VAL A 3 -0.23 -4.08 -0.38
N ILE A 4 0.43 -4.32 0.74
CA ILE A 4 0.88 -3.28 1.65
C ILE A 4 2.35 -3.01 1.36
N ILE A 5 2.70 -1.76 1.14
CA ILE A 5 4.08 -1.32 0.93
C ILE A 5 4.50 -0.52 2.14
N ASN A 6 5.40 -1.07 2.95
CA ASN A 6 6.11 -0.33 3.97
C ASN A 6 7.18 0.52 3.30
N VAL A 7 7.04 1.84 3.38
CA VAL A 7 7.93 2.84 2.77
C VAL A 7 8.88 3.46 3.79
N GLU A 8 9.16 2.71 4.85
CA GLU A 8 10.11 3.08 5.88
C GLU A 8 11.43 3.55 5.27
N ASN A 9 12.02 4.60 5.85
CA ASN A 9 13.26 5.24 5.39
C ASN A 9 13.17 6.07 4.10
N VAL A 10 11.99 6.25 3.49
CA VAL A 10 11.85 7.25 2.41
C VAL A 10 11.76 8.67 3.01
N LEU A 11 12.83 9.44 2.84
CA LEU A 11 13.02 10.75 3.47
C LEU A 11 12.25 11.89 2.76
N ASP A 12 11.97 11.76 1.46
CA ASP A 12 11.35 12.81 0.65
C ASP A 12 10.12 12.31 -0.15
N GLU A 13 9.13 13.20 -0.33
CA GLU A 13 7.85 12.85 -0.96
C GLU A 13 7.94 12.62 -2.47
N THR A 14 8.93 13.21 -3.15
CA THR A 14 9.10 13.08 -4.61
C THR A 14 9.64 11.69 -4.95
N THR A 15 10.64 11.24 -4.20
CA THR A 15 11.24 9.91 -4.25
C THR A 15 10.22 8.85 -3.83
N LEU A 16 9.35 9.15 -2.85
CA LEU A 16 8.25 8.26 -2.49
C LEU A 16 7.29 8.00 -3.66
N ASP A 17 6.81 9.07 -4.31
CA ASP A 17 5.91 8.94 -5.45
C ASP A 17 6.57 8.23 -6.64
N GLY A 18 7.85 8.49 -6.88
CA GLY A 18 8.65 7.80 -7.89
C GLY A 18 8.79 6.31 -7.60
N ALA A 19 9.13 5.94 -6.37
CA ALA A 19 9.27 4.55 -5.93
C ALA A 19 7.94 3.79 -6.01
N ILE A 20 6.82 4.40 -5.58
CA ILE A 20 5.48 3.82 -5.71
C ILE A 20 5.14 3.56 -7.18
N ARG A 21 5.38 4.54 -8.06
CA ARG A 21 5.12 4.38 -9.50
C ARG A 21 5.97 3.29 -10.14
N SER A 22 7.26 3.22 -9.77
CA SER A 22 8.19 2.19 -10.23
C SER A 22 7.73 0.80 -9.79
N PHE A 23 7.38 0.64 -8.51
CA PHE A 23 6.85 -0.61 -7.96
C PHE A 23 5.56 -1.06 -8.66
N ILE A 24 4.63 -0.14 -8.92
CA ILE A 24 3.41 -0.43 -9.68
C ILE A 24 3.76 -0.84 -11.12
N GLY A 25 4.77 -0.21 -11.74
CA GLY A 25 5.30 -0.63 -13.04
C GLY A 25 5.77 -2.08 -13.03
N ASN A 26 6.53 -2.48 -12.01
CA ASN A 26 7.01 -3.86 -11.83
C ASN A 26 5.86 -4.86 -11.63
N LEU A 27 4.84 -4.51 -10.84
CA LEU A 27 3.65 -5.34 -10.69
C LEU A 27 2.90 -5.50 -12.02
N LYS A 28 2.74 -4.42 -12.80
CA LYS A 28 2.14 -4.51 -14.13
C LYS A 28 2.94 -5.42 -15.07
N PHE A 29 4.26 -5.31 -15.04
CA PHE A 29 5.15 -6.19 -15.81
C PHE A 29 5.01 -7.66 -15.40
N ALA A 30 4.79 -7.94 -14.11
CA ALA A 30 4.49 -9.27 -13.59
C ALA A 30 3.04 -9.75 -13.86
N GLY A 31 2.24 -8.99 -14.60
CA GLY A 31 0.88 -9.37 -15.01
C GLY A 31 -0.24 -8.92 -14.07
N PHE A 32 0.03 -8.07 -13.08
CA PHE A 32 -1.00 -7.55 -12.18
C PHE A 32 -1.75 -6.36 -12.81
N GLU A 33 -3.08 -6.43 -12.85
CA GLU A 33 -3.94 -5.32 -13.28
C GLU A 33 -4.19 -4.30 -12.16
N ILE A 34 -3.27 -3.34 -12.01
CA ILE A 34 -3.36 -2.29 -10.99
C ILE A 34 -3.68 -0.92 -11.60
N ASP A 35 -4.74 -0.29 -11.10
CA ASP A 35 -5.13 1.08 -11.40
C ASP A 35 -4.56 2.03 -10.33
N LEU A 36 -3.97 3.15 -10.74
CA LEU A 36 -3.42 4.16 -9.82
C LEU A 36 -4.48 4.70 -8.85
N LYS A 37 -5.76 4.72 -9.22
CA LYS A 37 -6.85 5.14 -8.32
C LYS A 37 -7.06 4.18 -7.13
N ARG A 38 -6.48 2.98 -7.19
CA ARG A 38 -6.51 1.93 -6.17
C ARG A 38 -5.21 1.90 -5.35
N VAL A 39 -4.43 2.97 -5.43
CA VAL A 39 -3.23 3.17 -4.63
C VAL A 39 -3.57 4.15 -3.53
N VAL A 40 -3.46 3.71 -2.29
CA VAL A 40 -3.76 4.53 -1.12
C VAL A 40 -2.46 4.82 -0.39
N ASN A 41 -2.00 6.06 -0.46
CA ASN A 41 -0.83 6.50 0.28
C ASN A 41 -1.25 7.10 1.63
N ILE A 42 -1.05 6.33 2.69
CA ILE A 42 -1.45 6.71 4.06
C ILE A 42 -0.43 7.65 4.70
N ASN A 43 0.82 7.68 4.21
CA ASN A 43 1.86 8.60 4.67
C ASN A 43 1.45 10.07 4.46
N ARG A 44 0.75 10.38 3.35
CA ARG A 44 0.30 11.74 3.01
C ARG A 44 -0.71 12.37 4.01
N LYS A 45 -1.25 11.61 4.98
CA LYS A 45 -2.23 12.13 5.97
C LYS A 45 -1.91 11.79 7.44
N GLY A 46 -0.74 11.21 7.71
CA GLY A 46 -0.05 11.32 9.01
C GLY A 46 -0.66 10.72 10.28
N THR A 47 -1.84 10.11 10.31
CA THR A 47 -2.37 9.58 11.60
C THR A 47 -3.20 8.30 11.48
N ILE A 48 -2.90 7.33 12.35
CA ILE A 48 -3.56 6.01 12.42
C ILE A 48 -5.07 6.13 12.67
N GLN A 49 -5.54 7.15 13.39
CA GLN A 49 -6.97 7.39 13.60
C GLN A 49 -7.75 7.73 12.32
N LEU A 50 -7.11 8.32 11.30
CA LEU A 50 -7.74 8.53 9.99
C LEU A 50 -7.80 7.23 9.17
N ILE A 51 -6.90 6.27 9.44
CA ILE A 51 -6.83 5.00 8.72
C ILE A 51 -8.07 4.14 8.99
N SER A 52 -8.47 4.03 10.26
CA SER A 52 -9.71 3.34 10.64
C SER A 52 -10.94 4.00 10.01
N HIS A 53 -10.92 5.33 9.86
CA HIS A 53 -12.00 6.07 9.20
C HIS A 53 -12.09 5.79 7.69
N PHE A 54 -10.96 5.66 6.99
CA PHE A 54 -10.97 5.32 5.55
C PHE A 54 -11.09 3.82 5.26
N HIS A 55 -11.10 2.97 6.29
CA HIS A 55 -11.09 1.52 6.20
C HIS A 55 -12.19 0.96 5.31
N THR A 56 -13.45 1.38 5.50
CA THR A 56 -14.59 0.89 4.70
C THR A 56 -14.43 1.21 3.22
N ILE A 57 -13.86 2.37 2.88
CA ILE A 57 -13.62 2.78 1.49
C ILE A 57 -12.51 1.94 0.86
N MET A 58 -11.42 1.69 1.61
CA MET A 58 -10.32 0.85 1.16
C MET A 58 -10.77 -0.60 0.96
N MET A 59 -11.55 -1.15 1.90
CA MET A 59 -12.14 -2.49 1.81
C MET A 59 -13.04 -2.63 0.60
N ARG A 60 -13.95 -1.67 0.38
CA ARG A 60 -14.82 -1.68 -0.80
C ARG A 60 -14.02 -1.75 -2.09
N GLN A 61 -12.92 -1.01 -2.18
CA GLN A 61 -12.04 -1.11 -3.33
C GLN A 61 -11.42 -2.51 -3.42
N ALA A 62 -10.88 -3.09 -2.35
CA ALA A 62 -10.23 -4.40 -2.37
C ALA A 62 -11.11 -5.56 -2.90
N LEU A 63 -12.43 -5.46 -2.77
CA LEU A 63 -13.38 -6.53 -3.11
C LEU A 63 -13.66 -6.71 -4.61
N ASP A 64 -13.17 -5.79 -5.47
CA ASP A 64 -13.48 -5.80 -6.92
C ASP A 64 -12.61 -6.79 -7.75
N GLY A 65 -11.97 -7.78 -7.12
CA GLY A 65 -11.10 -8.76 -7.77
C GLY A 65 -9.73 -8.24 -8.26
N ARG A 66 -9.55 -6.92 -8.32
CA ARG A 66 -8.26 -6.27 -8.67
C ARG A 66 -7.42 -5.98 -7.43
N PRO A 67 -6.07 -5.99 -7.52
CA PRO A 67 -5.24 -5.66 -6.38
C PRO A 67 -5.50 -4.23 -5.89
N LEU A 68 -5.43 -4.04 -4.57
CA LEU A 68 -5.38 -2.74 -3.89
C LEU A 68 -3.96 -2.56 -3.34
N VAL A 69 -3.35 -1.40 -3.57
CA VAL A 69 -2.02 -1.08 -3.03
C VAL A 69 -2.16 -0.06 -1.91
N VAL A 70 -1.55 -0.32 -0.77
CA VAL A 70 -1.61 0.52 0.42
C VAL A 70 -0.19 0.87 0.88
N CYS A 71 0.20 2.13 0.83
CA CYS A 71 1.53 2.58 1.26
C CYS A 71 1.49 3.11 2.70
N VAL A 72 2.37 2.60 3.55
CA VAL A 72 2.47 2.92 4.99
C VAL A 72 3.89 3.31 5.38
N LYS A 73 4.08 4.11 6.43
CA LYS A 73 5.36 4.73 6.77
C LYS A 73 6.29 3.85 7.61
N ASN A 74 5.75 2.85 8.30
CA ASN A 74 6.53 2.01 9.21
C ASN A 74 5.90 0.62 9.39
N GLU A 75 6.67 -0.26 10.02
CA GLU A 75 6.27 -1.64 10.31
C GLU A 75 4.98 -1.72 11.15
N TYR A 76 4.82 -0.87 12.17
CA TYR A 76 3.62 -0.85 13.01
C TYR A 76 2.35 -0.64 12.18
N GLN A 77 2.36 0.32 11.24
CA GLN A 77 1.24 0.55 10.34
C GLN A 77 1.03 -0.63 9.38
N ALA A 78 2.09 -1.28 8.90
CA ALA A 78 1.98 -2.44 8.03
C ALA A 78 1.30 -3.62 8.74
N VAL A 79 1.66 -3.86 10.00
CA VAL A 79 1.06 -4.91 10.85
C VAL A 79 -0.41 -4.62 11.10
N GLU A 80 -0.76 -3.40 11.52
CA GLU A 80 -2.17 -3.02 11.78
C GLU A 80 -3.03 -3.13 10.52
N MET A 81 -2.55 -2.66 9.37
CA MET A 81 -3.28 -2.79 8.11
C MET A 81 -3.46 -4.25 7.70
N THR A 82 -2.44 -5.09 7.90
CA THR A 82 -2.54 -6.52 7.64
C THR A 82 -3.63 -7.17 8.48
N ARG A 83 -3.71 -6.82 9.77
CA ARG A 83 -4.74 -7.31 10.69
C ARG A 83 -6.13 -6.90 10.22
N LEU A 84 -6.34 -5.60 9.96
CA LEU A 84 -7.62 -5.04 9.51
C LEU A 84 -8.14 -5.71 8.22
N PHE A 85 -7.31 -5.82 7.18
CA PHE A 85 -7.74 -6.43 5.92
C PHE A 85 -8.07 -7.92 6.03
N LYS A 86 -7.37 -8.65 6.91
CA LYS A 86 -7.64 -10.08 7.16
C LYS A 86 -8.95 -10.28 7.91
N GLU A 87 -9.24 -9.46 8.93
CA GLU A 87 -10.49 -9.54 9.71
C GLU A 87 -11.73 -9.32 8.83
N GLU A 88 -11.64 -8.45 7.81
CA GLU A 88 -12.73 -8.14 6.88
C GLU A 88 -12.82 -9.10 5.67
N GLY A 89 -12.09 -10.22 5.69
CA GLY A 89 -12.24 -11.28 4.70
C GLY A 89 -11.39 -11.14 3.43
N SER A 90 -10.35 -10.30 3.43
CA SER A 90 -9.38 -10.31 2.32
C SER A 90 -8.64 -11.64 2.29
N GLN A 91 -8.81 -12.40 1.20
CA GLN A 91 -8.24 -13.75 1.07
C GLN A 91 -6.70 -13.78 0.96
N ARG A 92 -6.08 -12.67 0.53
CA ARG A 92 -4.63 -12.56 0.33
C ARG A 92 -4.16 -11.14 0.62
N VAL A 93 -3.33 -11.01 1.64
CA VAL A 93 -2.65 -9.77 2.04
C VAL A 93 -1.15 -10.03 2.03
N GLU A 94 -0.41 -9.23 1.29
CA GLU A 94 1.06 -9.32 1.18
C GLU A 94 1.68 -8.00 1.60
N VAL A 95 2.81 -8.08 2.30
CA VAL A 95 3.57 -6.92 2.76
C VAL A 95 4.92 -6.92 2.08
N PHE A 96 5.27 -5.79 1.46
CA PHE A 96 6.57 -5.53 0.86
C PHE A 96 7.21 -4.36 1.57
N THR A 97 8.49 -4.45 1.86
CA THR A 97 9.26 -3.30 2.34
C THR A 97 9.99 -2.71 1.14
N LEU A 98 9.72 -1.44 0.84
CA LEU A 98 10.59 -0.64 0.00
C LEU A 98 11.82 -0.31 0.86
N GLU A 99 12.83 -1.17 0.79
CA GLU A 99 14.17 -0.76 1.16
C GLU A 99 14.57 0.36 0.21
N SER A 100 15.31 1.36 0.69
CA SER A 100 15.83 2.43 -0.16
C SER A 100 16.56 1.77 -1.31
N ALA A 101 15.93 1.74 -2.49
CA ALA A 101 16.65 1.44 -3.70
C ALA A 101 17.70 2.54 -3.78
N GLU A 102 18.97 2.19 -3.58
CA GLU A 102 20.04 3.02 -4.12
C GLU A 102 19.68 3.18 -5.59
N ILE A 103 19.23 4.38 -5.95
CA ILE A 103 19.06 4.75 -7.35
C ILE A 103 20.50 4.79 -7.87
N LEU A 104 20.97 3.66 -8.42
CA LEU A 104 22.24 3.55 -9.14
C LEU A 104 22.22 4.45 -10.39
#